data_AF-A0A8S2ZZG3-F1
#
_entry.id   AF-A0A8S2ZZG3-F1
#
_cell.length_a   1.000
_cell.length_b   1.000
_cell.length_c   1.000
_cell.angle_alpha   90.00
_cell.angle_beta   90.00
_cell.angle_gamma   90.00
#
_symmetry.space_group_name_H-M   'P 1'
#
loop_
_entity.id
_entity.type
_entity.pdbx_description
1 polymer ?
#
loop_
_entity_poly.entity_id
_entity_poly.type
_entity_poly.pdbx_seq_one_letter_code
_entity_poly.pdbx_strand_id
1 'polypeptide(L)'
;MWYCDGTFYVCPSIFYQIYSVHGYNNDGIMAPYVFCLLPGKSEELYTGMFEILFNHMIQTNLCVRLRRVTIDFELAVANVFIKHFPYVEVKY
;
A
#
# COMPACT_ATOMS: atom_id res chain seq x y z
N MET A 1 -11.53 0.35 -3.45
CA MET A 1 -10.48 1.28 -3.91
C MET A 1 -9.53 1.47 -2.76
N TRP A 2 -8.23 1.49 -3.03
CA TRP A 2 -7.21 1.74 -2.02
C TRP A 2 -6.54 3.09 -2.25
N TYR A 3 -6.11 3.71 -1.16
CA TYR A 3 -5.36 4.96 -1.13
C TYR A 3 -4.11 4.72 -0.32
N CYS A 4 -2.95 4.99 -0.91
CA CYS A 4 -1.67 4.76 -0.26
C CYS A 4 -0.90 6.07 -0.18
N ASP A 5 -0.37 6.38 1.01
CA ASP A 5 0.31 7.65 1.28
C ASP A 5 1.42 7.46 2.33
N GLY A 6 2.53 8.16 2.13
CA GLY A 6 3.66 8.19 3.06
C GLY A 6 3.65 9.45 3.94
N THR A 7 3.59 9.28 5.26
CA THR A 7 3.67 10.39 6.22
C THR A 7 4.96 10.36 7.05
N PHE A 8 5.61 11.51 7.13
CA PHE A 8 6.95 11.67 7.73
C PHE A 8 6.91 12.31 9.13
N TYR A 9 5.97 13.21 9.38
CA TYR A 9 5.97 14.09 10.56
C TYR A 9 5.69 13.38 11.88
N VAL A 10 5.05 12.21 11.85
CA VAL A 10 4.62 11.43 13.04
C VAL A 10 5.42 10.14 13.22
N CYS A 11 6.51 9.97 12.48
CA CYS A 11 7.31 8.75 12.48
C CYS A 11 8.28 8.69 13.68
N PRO A 12 8.38 7.57 14.41
CA PRO A 12 9.45 7.38 15.40
C PRO A 12 10.83 7.55 14.75
N SER A 13 11.78 8.16 15.45
CA SER A 13 13.09 8.57 14.90
C SER A 13 13.95 7.44 14.30
N ILE A 14 13.63 6.18 14.61
CA ILE A 14 14.29 4.99 14.06
C ILE A 14 13.80 4.61 12.65
N PHE A 15 12.67 5.18 12.19
CA PHE A 15 12.09 4.95 10.88
C PHE A 15 12.03 6.25 10.10
N TYR A 16 12.07 6.14 8.77
CA TYR A 16 12.02 7.29 7.88
C TYR A 16 10.59 7.79 7.69
N GLN A 17 9.62 6.87 7.59
CA GLN A 17 8.22 7.21 7.36
C GLN A 17 7.26 6.14 7.88
N ILE A 18 6.01 6.55 8.10
CA ILE A 18 4.86 5.66 8.19
C ILE A 18 4.19 5.67 6.81
N TYR A 19 4.14 4.52 6.17
CA TYR A 19 3.37 4.33 4.94
C TYR A 19 2.02 3.72 5.29
N SER A 20 0.94 4.30 4.82
CA SER A 20 -0.41 3.91 5.20
C SER A 20 -1.24 3.51 3.98
N VAL A 21 -2.01 2.44 4.12
CA VAL A 21 -2.97 1.96 3.12
C VAL A 21 -4.37 2.09 3.70
N HIS A 22 -5.21 2.83 2.99
CA HIS A 22 -6.59 3.11 3.39
C HIS A 22 -7.57 2.58 2.35
N GLY A 23 -8.81 2.37 2.76
CA GLY A 23 -9.92 2.13 1.85
C GLY A 23 -11.26 2.42 2.50
N TYR A 24 -12.31 2.35 1.69
CA TYR A 24 -13.69 2.48 2.18
C TYR A 24 -14.24 1.13 2.61
N ASN A 25 -14.82 1.08 3.79
CA ASN A 25 -15.61 -0.06 4.25
C ASN A 25 -16.99 -0.10 3.56
N ASN A 26 -17.81 -1.10 3.89
CA ASN A 26 -19.13 -1.27 3.28
C ASN A 26 -20.10 -0.11 3.57
N ASP A 27 -19.87 0.65 4.64
CA ASP A 27 -20.67 1.81 5.04
C ASP A 27 -20.18 3.11 4.39
N GLY A 28 -19.17 3.03 3.51
CA GLY A 28 -18.58 4.20 2.85
C GLY A 28 -17.70 5.05 3.76
N ILE A 29 -17.24 4.51 4.90
CA ILE A 29 -16.31 5.17 5.81
C ILE A 29 -14.89 4.82 5.41
N MET A 30 -14.04 5.83 5.23
CA MET A 30 -12.62 5.65 4.99
C MET A 30 -11.92 5.23 6.27
N ALA A 31 -11.19 4.12 6.23
CA ALA A 31 -10.44 3.60 7.35
C ALA A 31 -9.03 3.15 6.91
N PRO A 32 -8.03 3.25 7.80
CA PRO A 32 -6.74 2.63 7.57
C PRO A 32 -6.88 1.11 7.66
N TYR A 33 -6.30 0.42 6.69
CA TYR A 33 -6.22 -1.04 6.66
C TYR A 33 -4.86 -1.52 7.13
N VAL A 34 -3.79 -0.82 6.76
CA VAL A 34 -2.41 -1.20 7.08
C VAL A 34 -1.58 0.05 7.35
N PHE A 35 -0.71 -0.04 8.34
CA PHE A 35 0.39 0.89 8.56
C PHE A 35 1.72 0.13 8.50
N CYS A 36 2.67 0.68 7.76
CA CYS A 36 4.01 0.13 7.57
C CYS A 36 5.04 1.14 8.03
N LEU A 37 5.97 0.70 8.88
CA LEU A 37 7.12 1.51 9.31
C LEU A 37 8.27 1.23 8.36
N LEU A 38 8.66 2.22 7.56
CA LEU A 38 9.72 2.06 6.56
C LEU A 38 11.00 2.78 6.99
N PRO A 39 12.17 2.14 6.81
CA PRO A 39 13.47 2.76 7.11
C PRO A 39 13.94 3.72 6.01
N GLY A 40 13.19 3.85 4.91
CA GLY A 40 13.54 4.71 3.77
C GLY A 40 12.41 4.78 2.75
N LYS A 41 12.73 5.27 1.54
CA LYS A 41 11.79 5.46 0.42
C LYS A 41 12.33 4.94 -0.92
N SER A 42 13.17 3.92 -0.88
CA SER A 42 13.70 3.33 -2.12
C SER A 42 12.66 2.42 -2.76
N GLU A 43 12.78 2.22 -4.07
CA GLU A 43 11.91 1.31 -4.84
C GLU A 43 11.92 -0.11 -4.27
N GLU A 44 13.09 -0.59 -3.83
CA GLU A 44 13.26 -1.91 -3.22
C GLU A 44 12.50 -2.03 -1.91
N LEU A 45 12.49 -0.98 -1.08
CA LEU A 45 11.80 -0.96 0.21
C LEU A 45 10.27 -0.99 0.03
N TYR A 46 9.74 -0.18 -0.89
CA TYR A 46 8.31 -0.21 -1.20
C TYR A 46 7.89 -1.53 -1.81
N THR A 47 8.71 -2.07 -2.72
CA THR A 47 8.46 -3.36 -3.35
C THR A 47 8.42 -4.47 -2.31
N GLY A 48 9.43 -4.58 -1.45
CA GLY A 48 9.47 -5.58 -0.39
C GLY A 48 8.31 -5.44 0.59
N MET A 49 7.95 -4.22 0.98
CA MET A 49 6.80 -3.97 1.86
C MET A 49 5.49 -4.50 1.26
N PHE A 50 5.18 -4.16 0.01
CA PHE A 50 3.94 -4.61 -0.63
C PHE A 50 3.96 -6.11 -0.96
N GLU A 51 5.11 -6.68 -1.32
CA GLU A 51 5.23 -8.13 -1.49
C GLU A 51 4.96 -8.89 -0.19
N ILE A 52 5.47 -8.41 0.95
CA ILE A 52 5.14 -8.98 2.26
C ILE A 52 3.63 -8.91 2.52
N LEU A 53 3.01 -7.75 2.27
CA LEU A 53 1.57 -7.57 2.46
C LEU A 53 0.75 -8.53 1.58
N PHE A 54 1.04 -8.59 0.28
CA PHE A 54 0.28 -9.44 -0.65
C PHE A 54 0.50 -10.92 -0.39
N ASN A 55 1.72 -11.34 -0.05
CA ASN A 55 1.99 -12.71 0.37
C ASN A 55 1.19 -13.08 1.62
N HIS A 56 1.10 -12.18 2.60
CA HIS A 56 0.27 -12.39 3.79
C HIS A 56 -1.23 -12.53 3.44
N MET A 57 -1.73 -11.70 2.52
CA MET A 57 -3.12 -11.81 2.04
C MET A 57 -3.39 -13.15 1.36
N ILE A 58 -2.45 -13.63 0.54
CA ILE A 58 -2.55 -14.95 -0.11
C ILE A 58 -2.56 -16.07 0.94
N GLN A 59 -1.63 -16.03 1.90
CA GLN A 59 -1.52 -17.04 2.96
C GLN A 59 -2.75 -17.11 3.87
N THR A 60 -3.43 -15.99 4.06
CA THR A 60 -4.64 -15.89 4.89
C THR A 60 -5.94 -16.09 4.10
N ASN A 61 -5.85 -16.39 2.80
CA ASN A 61 -6.98 -16.46 1.88
C ASN A 61 -7.84 -15.16 1.86
N LEU A 62 -7.21 -14.02 2.12
CA LEU A 62 -7.88 -12.72 2.04
C LEU A 62 -8.03 -12.31 0.58
N CYS A 63 -9.19 -12.63 -0.01
CA CYS A 63 -9.51 -12.28 -1.38
C CYS A 63 -9.98 -10.81 -1.47
N VAL A 64 -9.15 -9.96 -2.08
CA VAL A 64 -9.49 -8.56 -2.34
C VAL A 64 -9.65 -8.33 -3.83
N ARG A 65 -10.83 -7.87 -4.24
CA ARG A 65 -11.06 -7.42 -5.61
C ARG A 65 -10.71 -5.94 -5.75
N LEU A 66 -9.42 -5.66 -5.92
CA LEU A 66 -8.93 -4.29 -6.09
C LEU A 66 -9.11 -3.83 -7.55
N ARG A 67 -10.00 -2.86 -7.78
CA ARG A 67 -10.23 -2.27 -9.11
C ARG A 67 -9.42 -0.99 -9.37
N ARG A 68 -9.10 -0.26 -8.31
CA ARG A 68 -8.40 1.02 -8.39
C ARG A 68 -7.56 1.23 -7.15
N VAL A 69 -6.35 1.73 -7.36
CA VAL A 69 -5.44 2.21 -6.33
C VAL A 69 -5.03 3.64 -6.67
N THR A 70 -5.00 4.51 -5.66
CA THR A 70 -4.37 5.83 -5.73
C THR A 70 -3.11 5.77 -4.88
N ILE A 71 -1.99 6.16 -5.48
CA ILE A 71 -0.64 6.12 -4.89
C ILE A 71 0.07 7.41 -5.27
N ASP A 72 1.12 7.79 -4.55
CA ASP A 72 2.03 8.84 -5.02
C ASP A 72 2.80 8.38 -6.28
N PHE A 73 3.50 9.29 -6.97
CA PHE A 73 4.25 9.08 -8.22
C PHE A 73 5.42 8.05 -8.15
N GLU A 74 5.36 7.11 -7.22
CA GLU A 74 6.31 6.04 -7.01
C GLU A 74 6.06 4.87 -7.98
N LEU A 75 6.83 4.85 -9.07
CA LEU A 75 6.76 3.81 -10.11
C LEU A 75 6.88 2.38 -9.54
N ALA A 76 7.73 2.21 -8.52
CA ALA A 76 7.91 0.97 -7.78
C ALA A 76 6.58 0.40 -7.26
N VAL A 77 5.79 1.25 -6.60
CA VAL A 77 4.50 0.87 -6.02
C VAL A 77 3.54 0.49 -7.14
N ALA A 78 3.47 1.28 -8.22
CA ALA A 78 2.63 0.99 -9.37
C ALA A 78 2.91 -0.41 -9.95
N ASN A 79 4.19 -0.74 -10.17
CA ASN A 79 4.62 -2.02 -10.73
C ASN A 79 4.19 -3.20 -9.87
N VAL A 80 4.29 -3.07 -8.55
CA VAL A 80 3.92 -4.14 -7.61
C VAL A 80 2.42 -4.38 -7.57
N PHE A 81 1.63 -3.31 -7.66
CA PHE A 81 0.17 -3.42 -7.80
C PHE A 81 -0.23 -4.08 -9.12
N ILE A 82 0.37 -3.69 -10.24
CA ILE A 82 0.07 -4.28 -11.56
C ILE A 82 0.43 -5.77 -11.60
N LYS A 83 1.57 -6.15 -10.99
CA LYS A 83 2.01 -7.55 -10.88
C LYS A 83 0.99 -8.43 -10.14
N HIS A 84 0.41 -7.95 -9.04
CA HIS A 84 -0.50 -8.74 -8.19
C HIS A 84 -1.98 -8.57 -8.55
N PHE A 85 -2.33 -7.45 -9.17
CA PHE A 85 -3.69 -7.12 -9.61
C PHE A 85 -3.67 -6.66 -11.07
N PRO A 86 -3.62 -7.59 -12.05
CA PRO A 86 -3.44 -7.25 -13.47
C PRO A 86 -4.52 -6.34 -14.08
N TYR A 87 -5.67 -6.21 -13.40
CA TYR A 87 -6.81 -5.40 -13.83
C TYR A 87 -7.00 -4.14 -12.96
N VAL A 88 -6.01 -3.78 -12.14
CA VAL A 88 -6.09 -2.59 -11.30
C VAL A 88 -5.81 -1.34 -12.13
N GLU A 89 -6.65 -0.32 -11.96
CA GLU A 89 -6.38 1.03 -12.44
C GLU A 89 -5.46 1.74 -11.41
N VAL A 90 -4.23 2.08 -11.81
CA VAL A 90 -3.32 2.88 -10.98
C VAL A 90 -3.56 4.36 -11.27
N LYS A 91 -3.83 5.14 -10.23
CA LYS A 91 -3.91 6.61 -10.27
C LYS A 91 -2.80 7.22 -9.43
N TYR A 92 -2.27 8.32 -9.93
CA TYR A 92 -1.32 9.19 -9.25
C TYR A 92 -2.04 10.41 -8.70
#